data_AF-A0A929YRB8-F1
#
_entry.id   AF-A0A929YRB8-F1
#
_cell.length_a   1.000
_cell.length_b   1.000
_cell.length_c   1.000
_cell.angle_alpha   90.00
_cell.angle_beta   90.00
_cell.angle_gamma   90.00
#
_symmetry.space_group_name_H-M   'P 1'
#
loop_
_entity.id
_entity.type
_entity.pdbx_description
1 polymer ?
#
loop_
_entity_poly.entity_id
_entity_poly.type
_entity_poly.pdbx_seq_one_letter_code
_entity_poly.pdbx_strand_id
1 'polypeptide(L)' 'SIPEEEGENGHPVYIARTYRDAPDVDGLLFLPYVQRDHESGDMIKVLITAAKGYDLIGKEVEA' A
#
# COMPACT_ATOMS: atom_id res chain seq x y z
N SER A 1 -8.90 -4.69 -12.98
CA SER A 1 -8.72 -4.97 -11.55
C SER A 1 -7.26 -4.79 -11.18
N ILE A 2 -6.93 -4.44 -9.95
CA ILE A 2 -5.54 -4.47 -9.46
C ILE A 2 -5.20 -5.97 -9.36
N PRO A 3 -4.06 -6.46 -9.86
CA PRO A 3 -3.71 -7.87 -9.70
C PRO A 3 -3.50 -8.12 -8.20
N GLU A 4 -4.42 -8.86 -7.59
CA GLU A 4 -4.43 -9.15 -6.15
C GLU A 4 -3.31 -10.11 -5.73
N GLU A 5 -2.57 -10.71 -6.67
CA GLU A 5 -1.77 -11.89 -6.36
C GLU A 5 -0.26 -11.77 -6.58
N GLU A 6 0.24 -10.81 -7.38
CA GLU A 6 1.69 -10.64 -7.54
C GLU A 6 2.07 -9.16 -7.67
N GLY A 7 2.83 -8.66 -6.69
CA GLY A 7 3.53 -7.37 -6.79
C GLY A 7 4.65 -7.46 -7.82
N GLU A 8 5.22 -6.32 -8.19
CA GLU A 8 6.26 -6.31 -9.21
C GLU A 8 7.49 -7.10 -8.73
N ASN A 9 8.04 -7.96 -9.58
CA ASN A 9 9.15 -8.89 -9.29
C ASN A 9 8.80 -10.08 -8.37
N GLY A 10 7.51 -10.43 -8.22
CA GLY A 10 7.08 -11.60 -7.43
C GLY A 10 7.04 -11.35 -5.92
N HIS A 11 7.11 -10.08 -5.50
CA HIS A 11 6.95 -9.69 -4.10
C HIS A 11 5.46 -9.59 -3.72
N PRO A 12 5.10 -9.87 -2.46
CA PRO A 12 3.72 -9.71 -1.99
C PRO A 12 3.29 -8.24 -2.05
N VAL A 13 2.02 -8.00 -2.40
CA VAL A 13 1.41 -6.67 -2.32
C VAL A 13 0.99 -6.43 -0.87
N TYR A 14 1.51 -5.37 -0.26
CA TYR A 14 1.07 -4.98 1.07
C TYR A 14 -0.21 -4.13 0.97
N ILE A 15 -1.13 -4.37 1.90
CA ILE A 15 -2.35 -3.58 2.06
C ILE A 15 -2.23 -2.79 3.35
N ALA A 16 -2.45 -1.48 3.26
CA ALA A 16 -2.34 -0.53 4.35
C ALA A 16 -3.49 0.48 4.31
N ARG A 17 -3.51 1.38 5.29
CA ARG A 17 -4.42 2.54 5.36
C ARG A 17 -3.61 3.77 5.73
N THR A 18 -4.05 4.95 5.31
CA THR A 18 -3.40 6.18 5.79
C THR A 18 -3.92 6.54 7.19
N TYR A 19 -3.17 7.35 7.94
CA TYR A 19 -3.58 7.79 9.28
C TYR A 19 -4.95 8.51 9.30
N ARG A 20 -5.39 9.06 8.17
CA ARG A 20 -6.66 9.78 8.07
C ARG A 20 -7.83 8.89 7.64
N ASP A 21 -7.58 7.64 7.26
CA ASP A 21 -8.60 6.73 6.76
C ASP A 21 -9.25 5.91 7.90
N ALA A 22 -10.57 5.98 8.00
CA ALA A 22 -11.39 5.18 8.91
C ALA A 22 -11.43 3.70 8.46
N PRO A 23 -11.34 2.74 9.40
CA PRO A 23 -11.43 1.31 9.09
C PRO A 23 -12.77 1.00 8.42
N ASP A 24 -12.73 0.22 7.34
CA ASP A 24 -13.90 -0.32 6.62
C ASP A 24 -14.83 0.71 5.96
N VAL A 25 -14.48 1.99 6.01
CA VAL A 25 -15.27 3.10 5.44
C VAL A 25 -14.49 3.79 4.31
N ASP A 26 -13.20 3.98 4.49
CA ASP A 26 -12.32 4.63 3.51
C ASP A 26 -11.55 3.61 2.66
N GLY A 27 -11.03 4.07 1.52
CA GLY A 27 -10.34 3.22 0.54
C GLY A 27 -9.04 2.59 1.06
N LEU A 28 -8.55 1.59 0.33
CA LEU A 28 -7.33 0.87 0.71
C LEU A 28 -6.09 1.48 0.06
N LEU A 29 -4.96 1.40 0.75
CA LEU A 29 -3.65 1.73 0.19
C LEU A 29 -2.93 0.45 -0.19
N PHE A 30 -2.64 0.30 -1.48
CA PHE A 30 -1.86 -0.79 -2.04
C PHE A 30 -0.40 -0.40 -2.20
N LEU A 31 0.50 -1.28 -1.76
CA LEU A 31 1.94 -1.13 -1.82
C LEU A 31 2.55 -2.31 -2.57
N PRO A 32 2.56 -2.26 -3.92
CA PRO A 32 3.16 -3.33 -4.74
C PRO A 32 4.69 -3.25 -4.82
N TYR A 33 5.31 -2.24 -4.21
CA TYR A 33 6.76 -1.96 -4.27
C TYR A 33 7.33 -1.74 -2.87
N VAL A 34 7.54 -2.83 -2.15
CA VAL A 34 8.11 -2.82 -0.81
C VAL A 34 9.43 -3.57 -0.85
N GLN A 35 10.50 -2.92 -0.36
CA GLN A 35 11.85 -3.51 -0.43
C GLN A 35 12.23 -4.29 0.83
N ARG A 36 11.50 -4.09 1.93
CA ARG A 36 11.72 -4.73 3.22
C ARG A 36 10.46 -5.45 3.68
N ASP A 37 10.62 -6.55 4.40
CA ASP A 37 9.49 -7.18 5.08
C ASP A 37 9.03 -6.28 6.23
N HIS A 38 7.75 -5.93 6.23
CA HIS A 38 7.09 -5.23 7.34
C HIS A 38 6.07 -6.16 8.01
N GLU A 39 5.84 -5.94 9.30
CA GLU A 39 4.82 -6.63 10.06
C GLU A 39 3.57 -5.76 10.24
N SER A 40 2.43 -6.40 10.48
CA SER A 40 1.17 -5.69 10.76
C SER A 40 1.32 -4.82 12.00
N GLY A 41 1.15 -3.50 11.83
CA GLY A 41 1.29 -2.51 12.90
C GLY A 41 2.43 -1.52 12.68
N ASP A 42 3.33 -1.81 11.74
CA ASP A 42 4.42 -0.90 11.39
C ASP A 42 3.91 0.39 10.74
N MET A 43 4.50 1.52 11.14
CA MET A 43 4.25 2.83 10.53
C MET A 43 5.37 3.17 9.56
N ILE A 44 5.04 3.21 8.27
CA ILE A 44 5.99 3.47 7.19
C ILE A 44 5.65 4.76 6.44
N LYS A 45 6.66 5.41 5.86
CA LYS A 45 6.46 6.54 4.96
C LYS A 45 6.24 6.03 3.54
N VAL A 46 5.16 6.50 2.92
CA VAL A 46 4.78 6.11 1.57
C VAL A 46 4.55 7.35 0.73
N LEU A 47 5.05 7.33 -0.50
CA LEU A 47 4.68 8.28 -1.53
C LEU A 47 3.54 7.72 -2.38
N ILE A 48 2.40 8.42 -2.42
CA ILE A 48 1.28 8.05 -3.28
C ILE A 48 1.64 8.40 -4.74
N THR A 49 1.55 7.41 -5.61
CA THR A 49 1.93 7.54 -7.03
C THR A 49 0.74 7.48 -7.98
N ALA A 50 -0.34 6.80 -7.58
CA ALA A 50 -1.57 6.73 -8.34
C ALA A 50 -2.77 6.55 -7.42
N ALA A 51 -3.96 6.87 -7.94
CA ALA A 51 -5.24 6.58 -7.32
C ALA A 51 -6.16 5.94 -8.37
N LYS A 52 -6.96 4.96 -7.95
CA LYS A 52 -7.91 4.25 -8.81
C LYS A 52 -9.26 4.17 -8.10
N GLY A 53 -10.12 5.14 -8.39
CA GLY A 53 -11.35 5.30 -7.63
C GLY A 53 -11.02 5.76 -6.22
N TYR A 54 -11.45 4.99 -5.22
CA TYR A 54 -11.19 5.27 -3.81
C TYR A 54 -9.87 4.66 -3.30
N ASP A 55 -9.26 3.76 -4.09
CA ASP A 55 -8.03 3.08 -3.68
C ASP A 55 -6.79 3.88 -4.09
N LEU A 56 -5.77 3.83 -3.23
CA LEU A 56 -4.48 4.48 -3.43
C LEU A 56 -3.41 3.45 -3.76
N ILE A 57 -2.45 3.84 -4.59
CA ILE A 57 -1.26 3.04 -4.92
C ILE A 57 -0.03 3.84 -4.55
N GLY A 58 0.79 3.28 -3.69
CA GLY A 58 1.98 3.94 -3.14
C GLY A 58 3.27 3.15 -3.32
N LYS A 59 4.38 3.84 -3.12
CA LYS A 59 5.72 3.26 -3.02
C LYS A 59 6.33 3.63 -1.67
N GLU A 60 6.99 2.67 -1.02
CA GLU A 60 7.78 2.95 0.17
C GLU A 60 8.89 3.96 -0.18
N VAL A 61 9.08 4.97 0.68
CA VAL A 61 10.20 5.90 0.58
C VAL A 61 11.02 5.82 1.85
N GLU A 62 12.34 5.70 1.73
CA GLU A 62 13.23 5.82 2.89
C GLU A 62 13.15 7.24 3.45
N ALA A 63 13.18 7.32 4.78
CA ALA A 63 13.04 8.56 5.54
C ALA A 63 14.31 9.41 5.53
#